data_AF-A0AB39XU17-F1
#
_entry.id   AF-A0AB39XU17-F1
#
_cell.length_a   1.000
_cell.length_b   1.000
_cell.length_c   1.000
_cell.angle_alpha   90.00
_cell.angle_beta   90.00
_cell.angle_gamma   90.00
#
_symmetry.space_group_name_H-M   'P 1'
#
loop_
_entity.id
_entity.type
_entity.pdbx_description
1 polymer ?
#
loop_
_entity_poly.entity_id
_entity_poly.type
_entity_poly.pdbx_seq_one_letter_code
_entity_poly.pdbx_strand_id
1 'polypeptide(L)'
;MFQLFLRARTPHFLRGRFSEEQEFRARSPERDAATDQSRIEAIMFAIEDALQAAEREQSGLNRRVEDVLARAAVTLGNGDDEYLEREALDNHHQDLFDREIQNGQRRLKELASSIAHYNFIKAAVLCRFPDCRPAGDSR
;
A
#
# COMPACT_ATOMS: atom_id res chain seq x y z
N MET A 1 31.21 70.07 43.84
CA MET A 1 32.28 69.04 43.82
C MET A 1 31.63 67.66 43.80
N PHE A 2 32.13 66.78 42.94
CA PHE A 2 31.52 65.56 42.40
C PHE A 2 31.14 64.47 43.43
N GLN A 3 30.02 63.78 43.16
CA GLN A 3 29.69 62.46 43.72
C GLN A 3 30.59 61.38 43.10
N LEU A 4 30.94 60.31 43.84
CA LEU A 4 30.93 58.93 43.33
C LEU A 4 31.13 57.86 44.42
N PHE A 5 30.05 57.10 44.55
CA PHE A 5 29.73 55.88 45.28
C PHE A 5 30.83 54.82 45.48
N LEU A 6 30.94 54.35 46.72
CA LEU A 6 31.53 53.06 47.10
C LEU A 6 30.72 51.91 46.46
N ARG A 7 31.27 51.25 45.44
CA ARG A 7 30.70 50.01 44.88
C ARG A 7 31.44 48.82 45.49
N ALA A 8 30.90 48.27 46.57
CA ALA A 8 31.23 46.93 47.02
C ALA A 8 30.78 45.93 45.93
N ARG A 9 31.73 45.21 45.32
CA ARG A 9 31.45 44.03 44.50
C ARG A 9 31.23 42.84 45.44
N THR A 10 29.97 42.50 45.70
CA THR A 10 29.63 41.14 46.13
C THR A 10 29.77 40.21 44.94
N PRO A 11 30.60 39.16 45.00
CA PRO A 11 30.59 38.20 43.94
C PRO A 11 29.40 37.26 44.14
N HIS A 12 28.50 37.24 43.14
CA HIS A 12 27.46 36.23 43.00
C HIS A 12 28.10 34.85 42.74
N PHE A 13 28.65 34.20 43.76
CA PHE A 13 29.20 32.84 43.67
C PHE A 13 28.30 31.78 44.33
N LEU A 14 27.01 32.05 44.48
CA LEU A 14 26.04 31.09 45.02
C LEU A 14 24.83 30.87 44.11
N ARG A 15 25.00 30.98 42.79
CA ARG A 15 23.96 30.63 41.80
C ARG A 15 24.46 29.56 40.82
N GLY A 16 24.93 28.44 41.35
CA GLY A 16 25.49 27.37 40.50
C GLY A 16 25.46 25.98 41.12
N ARG A 17 24.58 25.70 42.08
CA ARG A 17 24.50 24.35 42.69
C ARG A 17 23.11 23.72 42.78
N PHE A 18 22.07 24.32 42.20
CA PHE A 18 20.70 23.77 42.23
C PHE A 18 19.94 23.85 40.90
N SER A 19 20.61 23.92 39.75
CA SER A 19 19.89 24.18 38.49
C SER A 19 20.49 23.48 37.26
N GLU A 20 20.97 22.24 37.42
CA GLU A 20 21.31 21.37 36.28
C GLU A 20 20.89 19.92 36.55
N GLU A 21 19.71 19.72 37.13
CA GLU A 21 18.92 18.60 36.61
C GLU A 21 18.49 19.04 35.22
N GLN A 22 19.05 18.43 34.17
CA GLN A 22 18.52 18.62 32.81
C GLN A 22 17.06 18.19 32.84
N GLU A 23 16.17 19.17 33.02
CA GLU A 23 14.73 18.97 33.00
C GLU A 23 14.40 18.23 31.70
N PHE A 24 13.74 17.08 31.84
CA PHE A 24 13.49 16.18 30.73
C PHE A 24 12.73 16.92 29.60
N ARG A 25 13.41 17.13 28.47
CA ARG A 25 12.83 17.83 27.32
C ARG A 25 12.08 16.85 26.43
N ALA A 26 10.80 16.66 26.73
CA ALA A 26 9.87 15.97 25.85
C ALA A 26 9.42 16.86 24.69
N ARG A 27 9.00 16.23 23.59
CA ARG A 27 8.23 16.91 22.53
C ARG A 27 6.84 17.30 23.09
N SER A 28 6.20 18.27 22.44
CA SER A 28 4.83 18.63 22.82
C SER A 28 3.86 17.53 22.36
N PRO A 29 2.78 17.25 23.13
CA PRO A 29 1.78 16.24 22.76
C PRO A 29 1.19 16.44 21.36
N GLU A 30 1.03 17.69 20.92
CA GLU A 30 0.47 18.02 19.61
C GLU A 30 1.38 17.58 18.47
N ARG A 31 2.70 17.72 18.65
CA ARG A 31 3.67 17.27 17.64
C ARG A 31 3.75 15.75 17.56
N ASP A 32 3.61 15.07 18.69
CA ASP A 32 3.58 13.62 18.72
C ASP A 32 2.31 13.10 18.03
N ALA A 33 1.14 13.69 18.32
CA ALA A 33 -0.12 13.37 17.63
C ALA A 33 -0.05 13.62 16.12
N ALA A 34 0.50 14.76 15.68
CA ALA A 34 0.68 15.06 14.26
C ALA A 34 1.64 14.06 13.57
N THR A 35 2.69 13.62 14.26
CA THR A 35 3.62 12.62 13.74
C THR A 35 2.93 11.26 13.61
N ASP A 36 2.12 10.87 14.60
CA ASP A 36 1.38 9.62 14.57
C ASP A 36 0.32 9.61 13.47
N GLN A 37 -0.40 10.71 13.27
CA GLN A 37 -1.31 10.86 12.14
C GLN A 37 -0.59 10.68 10.80
N SER A 38 0.53 11.37 10.58
CA SER A 38 1.31 11.27 9.34
C SER A 38 1.78 9.83 9.06
N ARG A 39 2.11 9.05 10.10
CA ARG A 39 2.48 7.63 9.96
C ARG A 39 1.30 6.78 9.49
N ILE A 40 0.11 6.99 10.05
CA ILE A 40 -1.09 6.25 9.63
C ILE A 40 -1.49 6.62 8.21
N GLU A 41 -1.38 7.90 7.83
CA GLU A 41 -1.62 8.36 6.45
C GLU A 41 -0.67 7.67 5.46
N ALA A 42 0.61 7.54 5.80
CA ALA A 42 1.58 6.83 4.96
C ALA A 42 1.23 5.33 4.81
N ILE A 43 0.76 4.69 5.87
CA ILE A 43 0.29 3.29 5.82
C ILE A 43 -0.95 3.17 4.94
N MET A 44 -1.93 4.07 5.11
CA MET A 44 -3.15 4.06 4.29
C MET A 44 -2.81 4.22 2.81
N PHE A 45 -1.95 5.18 2.47
CA PHE A 45 -1.49 5.40 1.11
C PHE A 45 -0.84 4.14 0.51
N ALA A 46 0.03 3.47 1.26
CA ALA A 46 0.68 2.25 0.80
C ALA A 46 -0.33 1.10 0.55
N ILE A 47 -1.38 0.99 1.38
CA ILE A 47 -2.45 0.01 1.17
C ILE A 47 -3.23 0.34 -0.10
N GLU A 48 -3.58 1.61 -0.31
CA GLU A 48 -4.31 2.04 -1.50
C GLU A 48 -3.52 1.87 -2.79
N ASP A 49 -2.23 2.17 -2.78
CA ASP A 49 -1.34 1.95 -3.93
C ASP A 49 -1.26 0.46 -4.27
N ALA A 50 -1.06 -0.40 -3.27
CA ALA A 50 -1.03 -1.86 -3.47
C ALA A 50 -2.36 -2.40 -4.00
N LEU A 51 -3.49 -1.87 -3.53
CA LEU A 51 -4.83 -2.22 -4.02
C LEU A 51 -4.99 -1.83 -5.49
N GLN A 52 -4.68 -0.58 -5.85
CA GLN A 52 -4.78 -0.11 -7.24
C GLN A 52 -3.85 -0.88 -8.17
N ALA A 53 -2.63 -1.22 -7.72
CA ALA A 53 -1.70 -2.03 -8.50
C ALA A 53 -2.27 -3.42 -8.78
N ALA A 54 -2.84 -4.08 -7.76
CA ALA A 54 -3.44 -5.41 -7.90
C ALA A 54 -4.68 -5.39 -8.82
N GLU A 55 -5.54 -4.37 -8.73
CA GLU A 55 -6.71 -4.21 -9.60
C GLU A 55 -6.31 -3.95 -11.06
N ARG A 56 -5.27 -3.14 -11.29
CA ARG A 56 -4.70 -2.93 -12.64
C ARG A 56 -4.11 -4.21 -13.21
N GLU A 57 -3.39 -4.99 -12.40
CA GLU A 57 -2.86 -6.28 -12.83
C GLU A 57 -4.00 -7.25 -13.16
N GLN A 58 -5.02 -7.35 -12.31
CA GLN A 58 -6.16 -8.25 -12.50
C GLN A 58 -6.91 -7.90 -13.78
N SER A 59 -7.27 -6.63 -13.99
CA SER A 59 -7.98 -6.19 -15.20
C SER A 59 -7.15 -6.42 -16.47
N GLY A 60 -5.84 -6.13 -16.42
CA GLY A 60 -4.93 -6.39 -17.54
C GLY A 60 -4.77 -7.87 -17.86
N LEU A 61 -4.66 -8.72 -16.83
CA LEU A 61 -4.56 -10.17 -16.98
C LEU A 61 -5.86 -10.78 -17.49
N ASN A 62 -7.01 -10.33 -17.00
CA ASN A 62 -8.32 -10.83 -17.43
C ASN A 62 -8.51 -10.68 -18.94
N ARG A 63 -8.19 -9.50 -19.49
CA ARG A 63 -8.23 -9.25 -20.94
C ARG A 63 -7.32 -10.18 -21.74
N ARG A 64 -6.11 -10.46 -21.24
CA ARG A 64 -5.18 -11.38 -21.90
C ARG A 64 -5.68 -12.82 -21.87
N VAL A 65 -6.31 -13.24 -20.77
CA VAL A 65 -6.92 -14.57 -20.67
C VAL A 65 -8.11 -14.70 -21.63
N GLU A 66 -8.96 -13.68 -21.72
CA GLU A 66 -10.07 -13.63 -22.68
C GLU A 66 -9.58 -13.70 -24.14
N ASP A 67 -8.48 -13.02 -24.48
CA ASP A 67 -7.86 -13.11 -25.81
C ASP A 67 -7.36 -14.54 -26.12
N VAL A 68 -6.65 -15.17 -25.18
CA VAL A 68 -6.17 -16.55 -25.35
C VAL A 68 -7.35 -17.52 -25.49
N LEU A 69 -8.42 -17.34 -24.71
CA LEU A 69 -9.64 -18.14 -24.84
C LEU A 69 -10.29 -17.98 -26.21
N ALA A 70 -10.39 -16.75 -26.73
CA ALA A 70 -10.93 -16.50 -28.07
C ALA A 70 -10.09 -17.17 -29.16
N ARG A 71 -8.75 -17.11 -29.04
CA ARG A 71 -7.83 -17.76 -29.98
C ARG A 71 -7.92 -19.29 -29.92
N ALA A 72 -8.03 -19.86 -28.72
CA ALA A 72 -8.19 -21.30 -28.53
C ALA A 72 -9.53 -21.81 -29.09
N ALA A 73 -10.60 -21.01 -28.99
CA ALA A 73 -11.90 -21.38 -29.55
C ALA A 73 -11.87 -21.46 -31.09
N VAL A 74 -11.11 -20.61 -31.76
CA VAL A 74 -10.95 -20.66 -33.23
C VAL A 74 -10.21 -21.92 -33.68
N THR A 75 -9.28 -22.44 -32.88
CA THR A 75 -8.51 -23.64 -33.23
C THR A 75 -9.24 -24.95 -32.92
N LEU A 76 -10.41 -24.90 -32.30
CA LEU A 76 -11.20 -26.08 -31.97
C LEU A 76 -12.16 -26.52 -33.08
N GLY A 77 -12.28 -25.71 -34.15
CA GLY A 77 -13.12 -25.93 -35.33
C GLY A 77 -14.57 -26.34 -35.03
N ASN A 78 -15.35 -26.61 -36.07
CA ASN A 78 -16.78 -26.95 -35.98
C ASN A 78 -17.08 -28.32 -36.63
N GLY A 79 -16.07 -29.16 -36.83
CA GLY A 79 -16.22 -30.45 -37.52
C GLY A 79 -16.59 -31.59 -36.56
N ASP A 80 -17.60 -32.38 -36.89
CA ASP A 80 -18.03 -33.55 -36.09
C ASP A 80 -16.93 -34.64 -35.95
N ASP A 81 -15.95 -34.68 -36.86
CA ASP A 81 -14.84 -35.64 -36.93
C ASP A 81 -13.43 -35.01 -36.68
N GLU A 82 -13.38 -33.81 -36.11
CA GLU A 82 -12.15 -33.01 -35.99
C GLU A 82 -11.05 -33.62 -35.11
N TYR A 83 -11.42 -34.53 -34.19
CA TYR A 83 -10.47 -35.27 -33.37
C TYR A 83 -9.84 -36.48 -34.08
N LEU A 84 -10.39 -36.93 -35.21
CA LEU A 84 -9.89 -38.08 -35.97
C LEU A 84 -8.85 -37.69 -37.04
N GLU A 85 -8.97 -36.51 -37.63
CA GLU A 85 -8.13 -36.03 -38.75
C GLU A 85 -7.04 -35.02 -38.32
N ARG A 86 -6.84 -34.86 -37.01
CA ARG A 86 -6.05 -33.74 -36.49
C ARG A 86 -4.55 -33.91 -36.67
N GLU A 87 -3.88 -32.95 -37.29
CA GLU A 87 -2.42 -32.95 -37.42
C GLU A 87 -1.73 -32.71 -36.07
N ALA A 88 -0.59 -33.38 -35.85
CA ALA A 88 0.17 -33.30 -34.59
C ALA A 88 0.61 -31.88 -34.20
N LEU A 89 0.66 -30.94 -35.16
CA LEU A 89 0.97 -29.53 -34.93
C LEU A 89 -0.17 -28.77 -34.23
N ASP A 90 -1.43 -29.12 -34.48
CA ASP A 90 -2.58 -28.47 -33.84
C ASP A 90 -2.67 -28.82 -32.35
N ASN A 91 -2.25 -30.04 -31.97
CA ASN A 91 -2.18 -30.45 -30.57
C ASN A 91 -1.14 -29.64 -29.77
N HIS A 92 -0.01 -29.26 -30.39
CA HIS A 92 1.00 -28.45 -29.70
C HIS A 92 0.49 -27.03 -29.36
N HIS A 93 -0.24 -26.40 -30.28
CA HIS A 93 -0.79 -25.07 -30.05
C HIS A 93 -1.89 -25.06 -28.99
N GLN A 94 -2.69 -26.12 -28.92
CA GLN A 94 -3.70 -26.27 -27.88
C GLN A 94 -3.09 -26.48 -26.50
N ASP A 95 -2.08 -27.34 -26.38
CA ASP A 95 -1.36 -27.53 -25.12
C ASP A 95 -0.76 -26.20 -24.59
N LEU A 96 -0.31 -25.33 -25.50
CA LEU A 96 0.19 -24.01 -25.15
C LEU A 96 -0.93 -23.11 -24.62
N PHE A 97 -2.07 -23.03 -25.32
CA PHE A 97 -3.22 -22.24 -24.85
C PHE A 97 -3.74 -22.73 -23.51
N ASP A 98 -3.86 -24.05 -23.31
CA ASP A 98 -4.32 -24.61 -22.05
C ASP A 98 -3.42 -24.21 -20.88
N ARG A 99 -2.10 -24.25 -21.06
CA ARG A 99 -1.14 -23.80 -20.04
C ARG A 99 -1.26 -22.32 -19.75
N GLU A 100 -1.42 -21.49 -20.79
CA GLU A 100 -1.59 -20.03 -20.64
C GLU A 100 -2.89 -19.70 -19.89
N ILE A 101 -4.00 -20.35 -20.24
CA ILE A 101 -5.31 -20.20 -19.59
C ILE A 101 -5.21 -20.62 -18.12
N GLN A 102 -4.66 -21.80 -17.84
CA GLN A 102 -4.52 -22.32 -16.47
C GLN A 102 -3.66 -21.39 -15.59
N ASN A 103 -2.53 -20.91 -16.12
CA ASN A 103 -1.67 -19.97 -15.40
C ASN A 103 -2.37 -18.63 -15.16
N GLY A 104 -3.07 -18.10 -16.17
CA GLY A 104 -3.84 -16.87 -16.06
C GLY A 104 -4.95 -16.98 -15.02
N GLN A 105 -5.76 -18.03 -15.08
CA GLN A 105 -6.85 -18.28 -14.11
C GLN A 105 -6.33 -18.45 -12.68
N ARG A 106 -5.22 -19.19 -12.51
CA ARG A 106 -4.56 -19.32 -11.20
C ARG A 106 -4.15 -17.96 -10.65
N ARG A 107 -3.46 -17.14 -11.45
CA ARG A 107 -3.02 -15.81 -11.02
C ARG A 107 -4.19 -14.86 -10.75
N LEU A 108 -5.27 -14.93 -11.54
CA LEU A 108 -6.49 -14.16 -11.27
C LEU A 108 -7.11 -14.49 -9.91
N LYS A 109 -7.09 -15.77 -9.51
CA LYS A 109 -7.56 -16.20 -8.18
C LYS A 109 -6.65 -15.67 -7.06
N GLU A 110 -5.33 -15.71 -7.25
CA GLU A 110 -4.36 -15.14 -6.30
C GLU A 110 -4.54 -13.62 -6.14
N LEU A 111 -4.78 -12.91 -7.24
CA LEU A 111 -5.05 -11.47 -7.22
C LEU A 111 -6.36 -11.14 -6.51
N ALA A 112 -7.42 -11.90 -6.77
CA ALA A 112 -8.69 -11.74 -6.06
C ALA A 112 -8.53 -11.90 -4.54
N SER A 113 -7.74 -12.89 -4.11
CA SER A 113 -7.42 -13.08 -2.68
C SER A 113 -6.63 -11.90 -2.11
N SER A 114 -5.62 -11.42 -2.84
CA SER A 114 -4.79 -10.29 -2.41
C SER A 114 -5.63 -9.01 -2.28
N ILE A 115 -6.48 -8.72 -3.27
CA ILE A 115 -7.42 -7.58 -3.24
C ILE A 115 -8.35 -7.67 -2.02
N ALA A 116 -8.88 -8.85 -1.72
CA ALA A 116 -9.70 -9.04 -0.53
C ALA A 116 -8.92 -8.76 0.77
N HIS A 117 -7.68 -9.22 0.87
CA HIS A 117 -6.82 -8.93 2.02
C HIS A 117 -6.53 -7.44 2.17
N TYR A 118 -6.21 -6.73 1.08
CA TYR A 118 -5.96 -5.28 1.12
C TYR A 118 -7.21 -4.50 1.53
N ASN A 119 -8.37 -4.86 1.00
CA ASN A 119 -9.65 -4.27 1.40
C ASN A 119 -9.93 -4.49 2.89
N PHE A 120 -9.67 -5.69 3.40
CA PHE A 120 -9.80 -5.97 4.83
C PHE A 120 -8.87 -5.10 5.68
N ILE A 121 -7.59 -5.00 5.31
CA ILE A 121 -6.62 -4.17 6.05
C ILE A 121 -7.03 -2.69 5.99
N LYS A 122 -7.45 -2.19 4.82
CA LYS A 122 -7.97 -0.82 4.66
C LYS A 122 -9.15 -0.57 5.61
N ALA A 123 -10.12 -1.47 5.64
CA ALA A 123 -11.27 -1.36 6.52
C ALA A 123 -10.87 -1.41 8.02
N ALA A 124 -9.93 -2.27 8.38
CA ALA A 124 -9.42 -2.37 9.75
C ALA A 124 -8.71 -1.07 10.19
N VAL A 125 -7.90 -0.47 9.32
CA VAL A 125 -7.24 0.82 9.60
C VAL A 125 -8.28 1.93 9.75
N LEU A 126 -9.26 2.04 8.84
CA LEU A 126 -10.33 3.05 8.93
C LEU A 126 -11.20 2.88 10.18
N CYS A 127 -11.44 1.65 10.62
CA CYS A 127 -12.18 1.37 11.85
C CYS A 127 -11.39 1.82 13.09
N ARG A 128 -10.06 1.63 13.09
CA ARG A 128 -9.20 1.99 14.21
C ARG A 128 -8.86 3.49 14.25
N PHE A 129 -8.74 4.11 13.08
CA PHE A 129 -8.33 5.50 12.87
C PHE A 129 -9.35 6.22 11.97
N PRO A 130 -10.51 6.64 12.53
CA PRO A 130 -11.60 7.24 11.75
C PRO A 130 -11.22 8.58 11.11
N ASP A 131 -10.26 9.29 11.70
CA ASP A 131 -9.79 10.60 11.23
C ASP A 131 -8.92 10.50 9.97
N CYS A 132 -8.52 9.30 9.56
CA CYS A 132 -7.73 9.04 8.36
C CYS A 132 -8.60 8.83 7.11
N ARG A 133 -9.89 9.18 7.13
CA ARG A 133 -10.72 9.11 5.92
C ARG A 133 -10.13 10.02 4.84
N PRO A 134 -10.00 9.53 3.60
CA PRO A 134 -9.53 10.37 2.51
C PRO A 134 -10.48 11.56 2.34
N ALA A 135 -9.92 12.76 2.16
CA ALA A 135 -10.66 14.02 2.04
C ALA A 135 -11.64 14.09 0.85
N GLY A 136 -11.81 13.00 0.09
CA GLY A 136 -12.72 12.88 -1.05
C GLY A 136 -14.08 12.26 -0.75
N ASP A 137 -14.32 11.74 0.47
CA ASP A 137 -15.55 11.00 0.81
C ASP A 137 -16.60 11.84 1.57
N SER A 138 -16.45 13.17 1.55
CA SER A 138 -17.37 14.15 2.13
C SER A 138 -18.07 14.96 1.04
N ARG A 139 -18.87 14.29 0.20
CA ARG A 139 -19.93 14.90 -0.63
C ARG A 139 -21.12 13.98 -0.78
#